data_AF-A0A6P0XN52-F1
#
_entry.id   AF-A0A6P0XN52-F1
#
_cell.length_a   1.000
_cell.length_b   1.000
_cell.length_c   1.000
_cell.angle_alpha   90.00
_cell.angle_beta   90.00
_cell.angle_gamma   90.00
#
_symmetry.space_group_name_H-M   'P 1'
#
loop_
_entity.id
_entity.type
_entity.pdbx_description
1 polymer ?
#
loop_
_entity_poly.entity_id
_entity_poly.type
_entity_poly.pdbx_seq_one_letter_code
_entity_poly.pdbx_strand_id
1 'polypeptide(L)'
;NSGFVALDQTRLTIKVSDIGLSGYEADEILHQKLGVTCELPSLKSLTFIISLGNTKTDINHLIDALVNLAEQNCRNKFNQLTDFKTEIDNYLIDSSIPLSPRDAFFAQKDYLPIEKSLGCISAELICPYPPGIPVLMPGEIITQQHLKRLEQVRALGGIITGSSDPTLKIIKVCRF
;
A
#
# COMPACT_ATOMS: atom_id res chain seq x y z
N ASN A 1 24.80 -9.25 10.14
CA ASN A 1 23.99 -10.30 9.49
C ASN A 1 23.16 -9.66 8.39
N SER A 2 23.52 -9.85 7.12
CA SER A 2 22.64 -9.48 6.01
C SER A 2 21.43 -10.41 6.06
N GLY A 3 20.31 -9.93 6.60
CA GLY A 3 19.07 -10.70 6.83
C GLY A 3 18.36 -11.17 5.55
N PHE A 4 19.03 -11.16 4.42
CA PHE A 4 18.54 -11.63 3.13
C PHE A 4 19.41 -12.80 2.68
N VAL A 5 18.91 -14.02 2.87
CA VAL A 5 19.68 -15.25 2.66
C VAL A 5 19.43 -15.85 1.27
N ALA A 6 18.24 -15.63 0.69
CA ALA A 6 17.88 -16.07 -0.66
C ALA A 6 16.65 -15.33 -1.19
N LEU A 7 16.48 -15.32 -2.52
CA LEU A 7 15.29 -14.84 -3.22
C LEU A 7 14.39 -16.03 -3.58
N ASP A 8 13.11 -15.95 -3.26
CA ASP A 8 12.11 -16.94 -3.68
C ASP A 8 11.77 -16.76 -5.17
N GLN A 9 12.21 -17.70 -6.00
CA GLN A 9 12.00 -17.67 -7.46
C GLN A 9 10.52 -17.81 -7.85
N THR A 10 9.66 -18.31 -6.96
CA THR A 10 8.22 -18.46 -7.23
C THR A 10 7.44 -17.18 -6.98
N ARG A 11 8.05 -16.17 -6.33
CA ARG A 11 7.46 -14.84 -6.13
C ARG A 11 8.10 -13.84 -7.09
N LEU A 12 7.44 -13.64 -8.22
CA LEU A 12 7.87 -12.71 -9.25
C LEU A 12 7.34 -11.31 -8.93
N THR A 13 8.21 -10.42 -8.45
CA THR A 13 7.88 -9.00 -8.23
C THR A 13 8.39 -8.15 -9.40
N ILE A 14 7.50 -7.38 -10.01
CA ILE A 14 7.77 -6.54 -11.18
C ILE A 14 7.49 -5.09 -10.83
N LYS A 15 8.46 -4.21 -11.06
CA LYS A 15 8.29 -2.76 -10.88
C LYS A 15 7.59 -2.17 -12.10
N VAL A 16 6.48 -1.45 -11.88
CA VAL A 16 5.67 -0.80 -12.93
C VAL A 16 5.72 0.73 -12.88
N SER A 17 6.25 1.29 -11.79
CA SER A 17 6.42 2.75 -11.66
C SER A 17 7.28 3.39 -12.75
N ASP A 18 8.23 2.65 -13.35
CA ASP A 18 9.09 3.17 -14.41
C ASP A 18 8.37 3.33 -15.77
N ILE A 19 7.22 2.65 -15.95
CA ILE A 19 6.35 2.82 -17.13
C ILE A 19 5.21 3.80 -16.86
N GLY A 20 5.26 4.51 -15.73
CA GLY A 20 4.28 5.52 -15.40
C GLY A 20 2.95 4.96 -14.88
N LEU A 21 2.98 3.83 -14.17
CA LEU A 21 1.79 3.28 -13.49
C LEU A 21 2.08 3.00 -12.01
N SER A 22 1.09 3.20 -11.16
CA SER A 22 1.07 2.55 -9.85
C SER A 22 0.81 1.04 -10.01
N GLY A 23 1.18 0.23 -9.00
CA GLY A 23 0.82 -1.19 -9.03
C GLY A 23 -0.69 -1.42 -8.97
N TYR A 24 -1.46 -0.51 -8.35
CA TYR A 24 -2.92 -0.62 -8.33
C TYR A 24 -3.54 -0.43 -9.72
N GLU A 25 -3.13 0.61 -10.45
CA GLU A 25 -3.59 0.86 -11.82
C GLU A 25 -3.15 -0.27 -12.77
N ALA A 26 -1.91 -0.72 -12.64
CA ALA A 26 -1.39 -1.82 -13.46
C ALA A 26 -2.17 -3.12 -13.22
N ASP A 27 -2.50 -3.45 -11.97
CA ASP A 27 -3.31 -4.61 -11.62
C ASP A 27 -4.73 -4.50 -12.19
N GLU A 28 -5.35 -3.32 -12.09
CA GLU A 28 -6.68 -3.10 -12.66
C GLU A 28 -6.70 -3.32 -14.18
N ILE A 29 -5.70 -2.81 -14.90
CA ILE A 29 -5.56 -3.01 -16.36
C ILE A 29 -5.34 -4.49 -16.67
N LEU A 30 -4.41 -5.15 -15.97
CA LEU A 30 -4.11 -6.55 -16.19
C LEU A 30 -5.33 -7.44 -15.95
N HIS A 31 -6.06 -7.20 -14.85
CA HIS A 31 -7.21 -7.99 -14.46
C HIS A 31 -8.40 -7.76 -15.40
N GLN A 32 -8.80 -6.50 -15.60
CA GLN A 32 -10.03 -6.18 -16.33
C GLN A 32 -9.87 -6.30 -17.85
N LYS A 33 -8.68 -6.02 -18.40
CA LYS A 33 -8.48 -5.92 -19.86
C LYS A 33 -7.64 -7.06 -20.44
N LEU A 34 -6.71 -7.61 -19.66
CA LEU A 34 -5.73 -8.59 -20.15
C LEU A 34 -5.93 -9.99 -19.52
N GLY A 35 -6.89 -10.15 -18.62
CA GLY A 35 -7.23 -11.44 -18.00
C GLY A 35 -6.14 -12.02 -17.11
N VAL A 36 -5.25 -11.17 -16.58
CA VAL A 36 -4.15 -11.56 -15.69
C VAL A 36 -4.40 -10.97 -14.31
N THR A 37 -4.42 -11.82 -13.28
CA THR A 37 -4.62 -11.37 -11.89
C THR A 37 -3.31 -11.44 -11.13
N CYS A 38 -2.91 -10.32 -10.51
CA CYS A 38 -1.75 -10.30 -9.63
C CYS A 38 -2.14 -10.85 -8.26
N GLU A 39 -1.16 -11.41 -7.54
CA GLU A 39 -1.36 -11.78 -6.14
C GLU A 39 -1.41 -10.52 -5.27
N LEU A 40 -0.46 -9.60 -5.51
CA LEU A 40 -0.24 -8.46 -4.61
C LEU A 40 0.22 -7.22 -5.38
N PRO A 41 -0.66 -6.25 -5.64
CA PRO A 41 -0.25 -4.93 -6.06
C PRO A 41 0.32 -4.14 -4.90
N SER A 42 1.21 -3.21 -5.20
CA SER A 42 1.81 -2.27 -4.26
C SER A 42 1.92 -0.90 -4.94
N LEU A 43 2.39 0.12 -4.22
CA LEU A 43 2.49 1.48 -4.74
C LEU A 43 3.29 1.56 -6.06
N LYS A 44 4.33 0.75 -6.22
CA LYS A 44 5.28 0.83 -7.36
C LYS A 44 5.45 -0.47 -8.14
N SER A 45 4.84 -1.56 -7.69
CA SER A 45 5.14 -2.90 -8.17
C SER A 45 3.94 -3.83 -8.07
N LEU A 46 4.01 -4.93 -8.82
CA LEU A 46 3.11 -6.07 -8.78
C LEU A 46 3.88 -7.30 -8.32
N THR A 47 3.23 -8.20 -7.59
CA THR A 47 3.80 -9.52 -7.29
C THR A 47 2.87 -10.60 -7.80
N PHE A 48 3.45 -11.60 -8.47
CA PHE A 48 2.81 -12.81 -8.93
C PHE A 48 3.35 -14.01 -8.16
N ILE A 49 2.52 -15.02 -7.96
CA ILE A 49 2.93 -16.32 -7.47
C ILE A 49 2.90 -17.30 -8.65
N ILE A 50 4.06 -17.89 -8.95
CA ILE A 50 4.18 -18.98 -9.91
C ILE A 50 4.08 -20.29 -9.13
N SER A 51 2.95 -20.96 -9.25
CA SER A 51 2.62 -22.19 -8.52
C SER A 51 2.58 -23.41 -9.43
N LEU A 52 2.42 -24.59 -8.82
CA LEU A 52 2.18 -25.85 -9.54
C LEU A 52 0.91 -25.83 -10.39
N GLY A 53 -0.01 -24.89 -10.14
CA GLY A 53 -1.23 -24.71 -10.92
C GLY A 53 -1.02 -23.93 -12.22
N ASN A 54 0.16 -23.36 -12.46
CA ASN A 54 0.44 -22.59 -13.67
C ASN A 54 1.05 -23.46 -14.77
N THR A 55 0.52 -23.32 -15.97
CA THR A 55 1.03 -23.94 -17.19
C THR A 55 1.95 -22.99 -17.94
N LYS A 56 2.69 -23.51 -18.92
CA LYS A 56 3.50 -22.68 -19.82
C LYS A 56 2.65 -21.65 -20.60
N THR A 57 1.40 -22.00 -20.89
CA THR A 57 0.45 -21.09 -21.55
C THR A 57 0.12 -19.90 -20.66
N ASP A 58 -0.11 -20.12 -19.37
CA ASP A 58 -0.39 -19.04 -18.41
C ASP A 58 0.81 -18.08 -18.28
N ILE A 59 2.03 -18.62 -18.28
CA ILE A 59 3.26 -17.81 -18.23
C ILE A 59 3.44 -16.99 -19.52
N ASN A 60 3.19 -17.59 -20.69
CA ASN A 60 3.23 -16.83 -21.94
C ASN A 60 2.18 -15.72 -21.97
N HIS A 61 0.96 -16.00 -21.50
CA HIS A 61 -0.12 -15.02 -21.41
C HIS A 61 0.25 -13.85 -20.47
N LEU A 62 0.89 -14.14 -19.34
CA LEU A 62 1.43 -13.12 -18.44
C LEU A 62 2.48 -12.25 -19.15
N ILE A 63 3.42 -12.86 -19.88
CA ILE A 63 4.45 -12.13 -20.63
C ILE A 63 3.81 -11.21 -21.67
N ASP A 64 2.89 -11.72 -22.48
CA ASP A 64 2.19 -10.95 -23.52
C ASP A 64 1.41 -9.77 -22.91
N ALA A 65 0.72 -10.00 -21.79
CA ALA A 65 0.01 -8.96 -21.07
C ALA A 65 0.95 -7.87 -20.53
N LEU A 66 2.10 -8.23 -19.96
CA LEU A 66 3.09 -7.27 -19.46
C LEU A 66 3.75 -6.45 -20.59
N VAL A 67 4.04 -7.09 -21.73
CA VAL A 67 4.55 -6.40 -22.92
C VAL A 67 3.51 -5.40 -23.42
N ASN A 68 2.25 -5.82 -23.55
CA ASN A 68 1.16 -4.97 -23.97
C ASN A 68 0.96 -3.77 -23.01
N LEU A 69 1.01 -4.01 -21.69
CA LEU A 69 0.93 -2.98 -20.66
C LEU A 69 2.07 -1.94 -20.82
N ALA A 70 3.30 -2.40 -21.04
CA ALA A 70 4.43 -1.52 -21.26
C ALA A 70 4.29 -0.70 -22.55
N GLU A 71 3.92 -1.31 -23.67
CA GLU A 71 3.78 -0.62 -24.96
C GLU A 71 2.72 0.48 -24.97
N GLN A 72 1.59 0.26 -24.28
CA GLN A 72 0.53 1.26 -24.17
C GLN A 72 0.94 2.48 -23.35
N ASN A 73 1.79 2.30 -22.33
CA ASN A 73 2.09 3.33 -21.34
C ASN A 73 3.44 4.02 -21.54
N CYS A 74 4.44 3.33 -22.09
CA CYS A 74 5.73 3.91 -22.49
C CYS A 74 5.57 5.04 -23.51
N ARG A 75 4.49 5.05 -24.30
CA ARG A 75 4.23 6.07 -25.32
C ARG A 75 3.63 7.38 -24.77
N ASN A 76 3.08 7.39 -23.54
CA ASN A 76 2.19 8.48 -23.13
C ASN A 76 2.54 9.28 -21.88
N LYS A 77 3.45 8.86 -20.97
CA LYS A 77 3.73 9.67 -19.77
C LYS A 77 5.15 9.51 -19.22
N PHE A 78 6.13 10.18 -19.83
CA PHE A 78 7.45 10.37 -19.20
C PHE A 78 7.47 11.49 -18.14
N ASN A 79 6.39 12.28 -18.00
CA ASN A 79 6.41 13.56 -17.27
C ASN A 79 5.45 13.71 -16.08
N GLN A 80 4.75 12.67 -15.62
CA GLN A 80 3.78 12.84 -14.52
C GLN A 80 4.05 12.02 -13.26
N LEU A 81 4.94 11.02 -13.28
CA LEU A 81 5.29 10.23 -12.08
C LEU A 81 6.77 10.36 -11.67
N THR A 82 7.49 11.32 -12.23
CA THR A 82 8.85 11.68 -11.77
C THR A 82 8.86 12.29 -10.36
N ASP A 83 7.70 12.74 -9.85
CA ASP A 83 7.52 13.16 -8.45
C ASP A 83 7.28 11.99 -7.48
N PHE A 84 7.29 10.74 -7.94
CA PHE A 84 7.37 9.55 -7.07
C PHE A 84 8.81 9.28 -6.61
N LYS A 85 9.63 10.34 -6.48
CA LYS A 85 10.66 10.44 -5.45
C LYS A 85 10.00 10.44 -4.06
N THR A 86 9.28 9.37 -3.77
CA THR A 86 9.06 8.97 -2.39
C THR A 86 10.42 8.53 -1.89
N GLU A 87 11.04 9.38 -1.08
CA GLU A 87 11.92 8.95 -0.01
C GLU A 87 11.21 7.77 0.68
N ILE A 88 11.56 6.56 0.26
CA ILE A 88 11.36 5.31 1.01
C ILE A 88 12.62 5.13 1.88
N ASP A 89 13.29 6.23 2.21
CA ASP A 89 14.48 6.21 3.03
C ASP A 89 14.01 6.08 4.47
N ASN A 90 14.09 4.85 4.97
CA ASN A 90 14.17 4.53 6.40
C ASN A 90 13.22 5.37 7.25
N TYR A 91 11.91 5.18 7.07
CA TYR A 91 10.94 5.68 8.04
C TYR A 91 11.17 4.95 9.35
N LEU A 92 12.07 5.50 10.15
CA LEU A 92 12.14 5.30 11.58
C LEU A 92 10.74 5.67 12.06
N ILE A 93 9.92 4.66 12.35
CA ILE A 93 8.68 4.82 13.09
C ILE A 93 9.11 5.55 14.35
N ASP A 94 8.76 6.82 14.49
CA ASP A 94 8.95 7.54 15.74
C ASP A 94 8.06 6.82 16.76
N SER A 95 8.67 5.87 17.46
CA SER A 95 8.00 4.80 18.19
C SER A 95 7.59 5.31 19.57
N SER A 96 7.07 6.54 19.64
CA SER A 96 6.33 6.97 20.81
C SER A 96 5.02 6.21 20.80
N ILE A 97 5.07 5.05 21.47
CA ILE A 97 3.93 4.18 21.75
C ILE A 97 3.52 4.51 23.19
N PRO A 98 2.74 5.59 23.42
CA PRO A 98 2.29 5.95 24.76
C PRO A 98 1.44 4.86 25.41
N LEU A 99 0.81 3.99 24.61
CA LEU A 99 -0.05 2.92 25.10
C LEU A 99 0.22 1.61 24.37
N SER A 100 0.09 0.50 25.10
CA SER A 100 0.03 -0.80 24.43
C SER A 100 -1.22 -0.87 23.54
N PRO A 101 -1.19 -1.65 22.44
CA PRO A 101 -2.38 -1.85 21.61
C PRO A 101 -3.60 -2.33 22.40
N ARG A 102 -3.38 -3.10 23.48
CA ARG A 102 -4.44 -3.54 24.38
C ARG A 102 -5.06 -2.35 25.13
N ASP A 103 -4.24 -1.48 25.72
CA ASP A 103 -4.74 -0.35 26.50
C ASP A 103 -5.47 0.64 25.60
N ALA A 104 -4.91 0.94 24.43
CA ALA A 104 -5.57 1.77 23.42
C ALA A 104 -6.90 1.18 22.95
N PHE A 105 -6.98 -0.16 22.80
CA PHE A 105 -8.22 -0.84 22.44
C PHE A 105 -9.31 -0.69 23.51
N PHE A 106 -8.96 -0.75 24.80
CA PHE A 106 -9.91 -0.62 25.91
C PHE A 106 -10.16 0.82 26.37
N ALA A 107 -9.34 1.78 25.94
CA ALA A 107 -9.52 3.19 26.27
C ALA A 107 -10.88 3.72 25.76
N GLN A 108 -11.37 4.77 26.43
CA GLN A 108 -12.47 5.58 25.90
C GLN A 108 -12.03 6.22 24.57
N LYS A 109 -12.98 6.41 23.65
CA LYS A 109 -12.70 6.83 22.28
C LYS A 109 -13.42 8.11 21.95
N ASP A 110 -12.72 9.02 21.30
CA ASP A 110 -13.26 10.21 20.65
C ASP A 110 -13.20 10.06 19.13
N TYR A 111 -14.08 10.78 18.45
CA TYR A 111 -14.17 10.83 17.00
C TYR A 111 -13.80 12.23 16.57
N LEU A 112 -12.70 12.37 15.84
CA LEU A 112 -12.20 13.65 15.38
C LEU A 112 -12.11 13.65 13.85
N PRO A 113 -12.32 14.81 13.21
CA PRO A 113 -11.87 15.01 11.84
C PRO A 113 -10.38 14.66 11.72
N ILE A 114 -9.98 13.97 10.65
CA ILE A 114 -8.60 13.50 10.46
C ILE A 114 -7.59 14.66 10.54
N GLU A 115 -7.97 15.86 10.11
CA GLU A 115 -7.15 17.06 10.12
C GLU A 115 -6.86 17.56 11.55
N LYS A 116 -7.70 17.16 12.52
CA LYS A 116 -7.56 17.51 13.94
C LYS A 116 -6.92 16.39 14.77
N SER A 117 -6.52 15.29 14.15
CA SER A 117 -6.02 14.10 14.84
C SER A 117 -4.51 14.12 15.10
N LEU A 118 -3.77 15.07 14.52
CA LEU A 118 -2.32 15.19 14.68
C LEU A 118 -1.94 15.33 16.16
N GLY A 119 -1.05 14.45 16.64
CA GLY A 119 -0.60 14.40 18.03
C GLY A 119 -1.53 13.61 18.96
N CYS A 120 -2.71 13.18 18.52
CA CYS A 120 -3.58 12.32 19.30
C CYS A 120 -3.08 10.86 19.28
N ILE A 121 -3.50 10.07 20.26
CA ILE A 121 -3.22 8.63 20.31
C ILE A 121 -4.26 7.89 19.47
N SER A 122 -3.84 7.10 18.50
CA SER A 122 -4.74 6.31 17.67
C SER A 122 -5.50 5.28 18.50
N ALA A 123 -6.80 5.14 18.25
CA ALA A 123 -7.61 4.03 18.73
C ALA A 123 -7.94 3.01 17.62
N GLU A 124 -7.34 3.16 16.43
CA GLU A 124 -7.64 2.35 15.25
C GLU A 124 -6.40 1.69 14.67
N LEU A 125 -6.62 0.52 14.09
CA LEU A 125 -5.67 -0.17 13.26
C LEU A 125 -5.95 0.23 11.81
N ILE A 126 -5.15 1.12 11.22
CA ILE A 126 -5.38 1.61 9.86
C ILE A 126 -4.35 1.02 8.92
N CYS A 127 -4.83 0.27 7.92
CA CYS A 127 -4.00 -0.47 6.99
C CYS A 127 -4.36 -0.13 5.54
N PRO A 128 -3.42 0.39 4.74
CA PRO A 128 -3.49 0.31 3.29
C PRO A 128 -3.59 -1.14 2.82
N TYR A 129 -4.53 -1.42 1.93
CA TYR A 129 -4.65 -2.71 1.26
C TYR A 129 -4.81 -2.53 -0.27
N PRO A 130 -4.08 -3.31 -1.07
CA PRO A 130 -2.91 -4.12 -0.69
C PRO A 130 -1.68 -3.24 -0.36
N PRO A 131 -0.71 -3.66 0.49
CA PRO A 131 -0.44 -5.03 0.94
C PRO A 131 -1.01 -5.43 2.32
N GLY A 132 -1.69 -4.54 3.04
CA GLY A 132 -2.25 -4.84 4.37
C GLY A 132 -1.30 -4.61 5.53
N ILE A 133 -0.21 -3.87 5.33
CA ILE A 133 0.71 -3.48 6.41
C ILE A 133 0.16 -2.23 7.11
N PRO A 134 0.01 -2.23 8.44
CA PRO A 134 -0.48 -1.07 9.17
C PRO A 134 0.37 0.18 8.95
N VAL A 135 -0.30 1.30 8.68
CA VAL A 135 0.31 2.65 8.75
C VAL A 135 0.14 3.24 10.14
N LEU A 136 -0.88 2.80 10.87
CA LEU A 136 -1.17 3.27 12.22
C LEU A 136 -1.69 2.10 13.06
N MET A 137 -1.08 1.92 14.23
CA MET A 137 -1.51 0.95 15.24
C MET A 137 -2.23 1.66 16.38
N PRO A 138 -3.19 1.00 17.06
CA PRO A 138 -3.74 1.52 18.30
C PRO A 138 -2.63 1.75 19.33
N GLY A 139 -2.64 2.93 19.96
CA GLY A 139 -1.65 3.30 20.96
C GLY A 139 -0.46 4.09 20.42
N GLU A 140 -0.32 4.26 19.11
CA GLU A 140 0.67 5.15 18.49
C GLU A 140 0.17 6.59 18.43
N ILE A 141 1.09 7.55 18.49
CA ILE A 141 0.79 8.96 18.20
C ILE A 141 0.60 9.15 16.70
N ILE A 142 -0.49 9.82 16.32
CA ILE A 142 -0.77 10.17 14.94
C ILE A 142 0.17 11.30 14.52
N THR A 143 1.04 11.01 13.54
CA THR A 143 2.02 11.96 13.00
C THR A 143 1.61 12.45 11.62
N GLN A 144 2.21 13.55 11.17
CA GLN A 144 2.00 14.08 9.82
C GLN A 144 2.34 13.05 8.74
N GLN A 145 3.31 12.18 9.03
CA GLN A 145 3.76 11.13 8.13
C GLN A 145 2.70 10.04 7.94
N HIS A 146 2.01 9.63 9.01
CA HIS A 146 0.88 8.69 8.92
C HIS A 146 -0.19 9.26 8.00
N LEU A 147 -0.58 10.53 8.21
CA LEU A 147 -1.62 11.19 7.42
C LEU A 147 -1.23 11.31 5.95
N LYS A 148 -0.01 11.80 5.65
CA LYS A 148 0.50 11.92 4.27
C LYS A 148 0.51 10.56 3.55
N ARG A 149 0.86 9.48 4.25
CA ARG A 149 0.90 8.13 3.66
C ARG A 149 -0.49 7.60 3.34
N LEU A 150 -1.46 7.80 4.25
CA LEU A 150 -2.85 7.40 4.02
C LEU A 150 -3.46 8.16 2.83
N GLU A 151 -3.20 9.47 2.73
CA GLU A 151 -3.63 10.29 1.59
C GLU A 151 -3.00 9.82 0.27
N GLN A 152 -1.71 9.51 0.26
CA GLN A 152 -1.01 9.00 -0.92
C GLN A 152 -1.59 7.68 -1.41
N VAL A 153 -1.83 6.73 -0.50
CA VAL A 153 -2.44 5.44 -0.85
C VAL A 153 -3.79 5.66 -1.51
N ARG A 154 -4.64 6.52 -0.93
CA ARG A 154 -5.97 6.83 -1.47
C ARG A 154 -5.89 7.52 -2.84
N ALA A 155 -4.97 8.47 -3.00
CA ALA A 155 -4.76 9.18 -4.27
C ALA A 155 -4.30 8.25 -5.40
N LEU A 156 -3.65 7.14 -5.06
CA LEU A 156 -3.17 6.12 -6.00
C LEU A 156 -4.16 4.97 -6.22
N GLY A 157 -5.37 5.04 -5.67
CA GLY A 157 -6.39 4.00 -5.83
C GLY A 157 -6.25 2.81 -4.88
N GLY A 158 -5.34 2.89 -3.90
CA GLY A 158 -5.27 1.90 -2.82
C GLY A 158 -6.45 2.05 -1.85
N ILE A 159 -6.86 0.94 -1.25
CA ILE A 159 -7.99 0.89 -0.31
C ILE A 159 -7.45 1.06 1.11
N ILE A 160 -8.18 1.76 1.97
CA ILE A 160 -7.87 1.84 3.40
C ILE A 160 -8.82 0.92 4.16
N THR A 161 -8.27 0.03 4.98
CA THR A 161 -9.00 -0.90 5.83
C THR A 161 -8.72 -0.66 7.30
N GLY A 162 -9.62 -1.15 8.16
CA GLY A 162 -9.50 -1.06 9.63
C GLY A 162 -9.85 0.30 10.24
N SER A 163 -9.97 1.35 9.43
CA SER A 163 -10.62 2.61 9.81
C SER A 163 -12.13 2.41 9.98
N SER A 164 -12.72 3.03 11.01
CA SER A 164 -14.17 3.07 11.18
C SER A 164 -14.90 3.93 10.16
N ASP A 165 -14.21 4.90 9.56
CA ASP A 165 -14.67 5.66 8.42
C ASP A 165 -13.79 5.32 7.20
N PRO A 166 -14.31 4.56 6.21
CA PRO A 166 -13.58 4.22 4.99
C PRO A 166 -13.13 5.44 4.18
N THR A 167 -13.80 6.59 4.34
CA THR A 167 -13.43 7.83 3.65
C THR A 167 -12.27 8.57 4.31
N LEU A 168 -11.85 8.13 5.51
CA LEU A 168 -10.85 8.78 6.35
C LEU A 168 -11.17 10.26 6.67
N LYS A 169 -12.44 10.65 6.71
CA LYS A 169 -12.80 12.00 7.18
C LYS A 169 -12.78 12.07 8.69
N ILE A 170 -13.18 10.99 9.34
CA ILE A 170 -13.20 10.86 10.80
C ILE A 170 -12.25 9.73 11.21
N ILE A 171 -11.52 9.93 12.30
CA ILE A 171 -10.65 8.91 12.91
C ILE A 171 -10.97 8.79 14.39
N LYS A 172 -10.88 7.57 14.93
CA LYS A 172 -11.02 7.36 16.37
C LYS A 172 -9.68 7.52 17.06
N VAL A 173 -9.69 8.29 18.15
CA VAL A 173 -8.53 8.52 19.01
C VAL A 173 -8.86 8.12 20.44
N CYS A 174 -7.86 7.76 21.22
CA CYS A 174 -8.05 7.49 22.64
C CYS A 174 -8.29 8.82 23.38
N ARG A 175 -9.31 8.85 24.24
CA ARG A 175 -9.66 9.98 25.09
C ARG A 175 -8.86 9.91 26.40
N PHE A 176 -8.12 10.97 26.70
CA PHE A 176 -7.42 11.18 27.98
C PHE A 176 -7.50 12.64 28.41
#